data_AF-A0A6A6AP39-F1
#
_entry.id   AF-A0A6A6AP39-F1
#
_cell.length_a   1.000
_cell.length_b   1.000
_cell.length_c   1.000
_cell.angle_alpha   90.00
_cell.angle_beta   90.00
_cell.angle_gamma   90.00
#
_symmetry.space_group_name_H-M   'P 1'
#
loop_
_entity.id
_entity.type
_entity.pdbx_description
1 polymer ?
#
loop_
_entity_poly.entity_id
_entity_poly.type
_entity_poly.pdbx_seq_one_letter_code
_entity_poly.pdbx_strand_id
1 'polypeptide(L)'
;MSDPDPPAKPYRRRYLDALKDFENGDMEKCIVVTKFNLSDITLPPYYVIKNCILLASALDNWDDADVWRLAAEQAYITSFREANRKQDTNSLETLQDLRAELDTLNKFRQEDMAILVDDETSNSDMSGEEDEDEDEDEDKDEGAAELEDGASLAVAKDEDELASR
;
A
#
# COMPACT_ATOMS: atom_id res chain seq x y z
N MET A 1 -15.68 10.49 33.64
CA MET A 1 -14.83 11.20 32.67
C MET A 1 -15.24 10.69 31.31
N SER A 2 -15.54 11.61 30.38
CA SER A 2 -16.27 11.36 29.15
C SER A 2 -15.55 10.40 28.21
N ASP A 3 -16.26 9.37 27.74
CA ASP A 3 -15.87 8.60 26.56
C ASP A 3 -15.73 9.56 25.37
N PRO A 4 -14.61 9.56 24.64
CA PRO A 4 -14.53 10.23 23.37
C PRO A 4 -15.32 9.41 22.35
N ASP A 5 -16.58 9.80 22.10
CA ASP A 5 -17.31 9.40 20.89
C ASP A 5 -16.36 9.70 19.71
N PRO A 6 -15.91 8.68 18.95
CA PRO A 6 -14.83 8.88 18.00
C PRO A 6 -15.31 9.86 16.93
N PRO A 7 -14.43 10.71 16.37
CA PRO A 7 -14.77 11.66 15.30
C PRO A 7 -15.18 10.97 13.98
N ALA A 8 -15.51 9.68 14.01
CA ALA A 8 -15.85 8.84 12.88
C ALA A 8 -17.19 9.21 12.19
N LYS A 9 -18.14 9.84 12.89
CA LYS A 9 -19.48 10.13 12.34
C LYS A 9 -19.47 11.03 11.07
N PRO A 10 -18.77 12.19 11.04
CA PRO A 10 -18.70 13.01 9.84
C PRO A 10 -17.92 12.34 8.69
N TYR A 11 -16.79 11.69 9.00
CA TYR A 11 -15.96 11.05 7.97
C TYR A 11 -16.64 9.82 7.35
N ARG A 12 -17.37 9.04 8.16
CA ARG A 12 -18.20 7.94 7.67
C ARG A 12 -19.24 8.42 6.69
N ARG A 13 -19.93 9.52 7.00
CA ARG A 13 -20.97 10.07 6.11
C ARG A 13 -20.37 10.52 4.79
N ARG A 14 -19.26 11.26 4.83
CA ARG A 14 -18.55 11.70 3.62
C ARG A 14 -18.08 10.54 2.74
N TYR A 15 -17.61 9.44 3.35
CA TYR A 15 -17.25 8.23 2.63
C TYR A 15 -18.48 7.54 2.01
N LEU A 16 -19.58 7.41 2.76
CA LEU A 16 -20.82 6.82 2.24
C LEU A 16 -21.43 7.64 1.10
N ASP A 17 -21.32 8.96 1.14
CA ASP A 17 -21.76 9.83 0.05
C ASP A 17 -20.95 9.53 -1.24
N ALA A 18 -19.62 9.40 -1.13
CA ALA A 18 -18.75 9.01 -2.25
C ALA A 18 -19.07 7.60 -2.78
N LEU A 19 -19.27 6.63 -1.87
CA LEU A 19 -19.62 5.26 -2.23
C LEU A 19 -20.94 5.20 -2.98
N LYS A 20 -21.93 5.99 -2.55
CA LYS A 20 -23.22 6.07 -3.22
C LYS A 20 -23.07 6.60 -4.65
N ASP A 21 -22.22 7.60 -4.87
CA ASP A 21 -21.95 8.11 -6.22
C ASP A 21 -21.27 7.05 -7.10
N PHE A 22 -20.36 6.25 -6.54
CA PHE A 22 -19.77 5.09 -7.22
C PHE A 22 -20.80 4.03 -7.60
N GLU A 23 -21.68 3.64 -6.66
CA GLU A 23 -22.75 2.67 -6.90
C GLU A 23 -23.79 3.14 -7.92
N ASN A 24 -24.03 4.45 -8.02
CA ASN A 24 -24.92 5.03 -9.03
C ASN A 24 -24.27 5.13 -10.42
N GLY A 25 -22.97 4.81 -10.55
CA GLY A 25 -22.20 4.95 -11.78
C GLY A 25 -21.72 6.37 -12.08
N ASP A 26 -21.88 7.31 -11.14
CA ASP A 26 -21.42 8.70 -11.26
C ASP A 26 -19.92 8.79 -10.90
N MET A 27 -19.05 8.14 -11.70
CA MET A 27 -17.60 8.03 -11.42
C MET A 27 -16.90 9.38 -11.27
N GLU A 28 -17.23 10.37 -12.12
CA GLU A 28 -16.65 11.72 -12.03
C GLU A 28 -16.94 12.40 -10.69
N LYS A 29 -18.19 12.28 -10.20
CA LYS A 29 -18.58 12.84 -8.89
C LYS A 29 -17.88 12.10 -7.76
N CYS A 30 -17.84 10.76 -7.85
CA CYS A 30 -17.10 9.94 -6.90
C CYS A 30 -15.65 10.41 -6.80
N ILE A 31 -14.93 10.57 -7.92
CA ILE A 31 -13.54 11.05 -7.94
C ILE A 31 -13.41 12.41 -7.25
N VAL A 32 -14.28 13.36 -7.56
CA VAL A 32 -14.24 14.71 -6.98
C VAL A 32 -14.47 14.68 -5.47
N VAL A 33 -15.50 13.96 -5.01
CA VAL A 33 -15.83 13.85 -3.58
C VAL A 33 -14.71 13.14 -2.82
N THR A 34 -14.15 12.09 -3.40
CA THR A 34 -13.10 11.28 -2.77
C THR A 34 -11.79 12.06 -2.66
N LYS A 35 -11.41 12.82 -3.70
CA LYS A 35 -10.27 13.76 -3.64
C LYS A 35 -10.50 14.87 -2.61
N PHE A 36 -11.72 15.40 -2.52
CA PHE A 36 -12.08 16.39 -1.50
C PHE A 36 -11.91 15.81 -0.08
N ASN A 37 -12.37 14.58 0.15
CA ASN A 37 -12.19 13.91 1.44
C ASN A 37 -10.70 13.73 1.79
N LEU A 38 -9.88 13.32 0.82
CA LEU A 38 -8.43 13.12 0.99
C LEU A 38 -7.65 14.43 1.21
N SER A 39 -8.23 15.59 0.86
CA SER A 39 -7.62 16.89 1.17
C SER A 39 -7.69 17.26 2.66
N ASP A 40 -8.51 16.56 3.44
CA ASP A 40 -8.65 16.75 4.88
C ASP A 40 -7.53 16.03 5.64
N ILE A 41 -6.55 16.79 6.13
CA ILE A 41 -5.41 16.25 6.90
C ILE A 41 -5.82 15.62 8.23
N THR A 42 -7.06 15.87 8.70
CA THR A 42 -7.59 15.32 9.95
C THR A 42 -8.35 14.01 9.74
N LEU A 43 -8.40 13.52 8.50
CA LEU A 43 -9.07 12.29 8.14
C LEU A 43 -8.39 11.09 8.84
N PRO A 44 -9.14 10.25 9.58
CA PRO A 44 -8.56 9.08 10.21
C PRO A 44 -7.98 8.12 9.17
N PRO A 45 -6.86 7.42 9.48
CA PRO A 45 -6.16 6.58 8.51
C PRO A 45 -7.05 5.50 7.86
N TYR A 46 -8.02 4.96 8.61
CA TYR A 46 -9.02 4.04 8.07
C TYR A 46 -9.79 4.63 6.88
N TYR A 47 -10.29 5.87 7.01
CA TYR A 47 -11.02 6.52 5.94
C TYR A 47 -10.10 7.01 4.83
N VAL A 48 -8.83 7.31 5.12
CA VAL A 48 -7.83 7.59 4.08
C VAL A 48 -7.69 6.36 3.17
N ILE A 49 -7.47 5.18 3.75
CA ILE A 49 -7.31 3.93 3.00
C ILE A 49 -8.57 3.64 2.16
N LYS A 50 -9.77 3.76 2.75
CA LYS A 50 -11.03 3.52 2.01
C LYS A 50 -11.27 4.49 0.87
N ASN A 51 -11.02 5.79 1.07
CA ASN A 51 -11.16 6.78 0.00
C ASN A 51 -10.12 6.53 -1.09
N CYS A 52 -8.88 6.15 -0.76
CA CYS A 52 -7.88 5.82 -1.78
C CYS A 52 -8.27 4.57 -2.61
N ILE A 53 -8.81 3.52 -1.98
CA ILE A 53 -9.31 2.33 -2.68
C ILE A 53 -10.45 2.71 -3.61
N LEU A 54 -11.45 3.44 -3.10
CA LEU A 54 -12.60 3.87 -3.90
C LEU A 54 -12.19 4.75 -5.09
N LEU A 55 -11.23 5.65 -4.87
CA LEU A 55 -10.68 6.51 -5.92
C LEU A 55 -9.94 5.69 -6.99
N ALA A 56 -9.14 4.71 -6.58
CA ALA A 56 -8.46 3.81 -7.51
C ALA A 56 -9.47 2.99 -8.33
N SER A 57 -10.57 2.52 -7.71
CA SER A 57 -11.63 1.80 -8.41
C SER A 57 -12.46 2.66 -9.36
N ALA A 58 -12.55 3.97 -9.13
CA ALA A 58 -13.33 4.90 -9.95
C ALA A 58 -12.54 5.48 -11.13
N LEU A 59 -11.21 5.30 -11.15
CA LEU A 59 -10.35 5.77 -12.23
C LEU A 59 -10.28 4.75 -13.35
N ASP A 60 -10.52 5.19 -14.58
CA ASP A 60 -10.40 4.35 -15.77
C ASP A 60 -8.94 4.11 -16.20
N ASN A 61 -8.01 4.93 -15.72
CA ASN A 61 -6.59 4.81 -16.03
C ASN A 61 -5.84 4.07 -14.91
N TRP A 62 -5.29 2.91 -15.25
CA TRP A 62 -4.50 2.10 -14.32
C TRP A 62 -3.25 2.80 -13.79
N ASP A 63 -2.59 3.65 -14.58
CA ASP A 63 -1.40 4.38 -14.12
C ASP A 63 -1.75 5.34 -12.98
N ASP A 64 -2.87 6.06 -13.12
CA ASP A 64 -3.36 6.96 -12.08
C ASP A 64 -3.94 6.19 -10.88
N ALA A 65 -4.65 5.09 -11.14
CA ALA A 65 -5.20 4.23 -10.09
C ALA A 65 -4.09 3.60 -9.22
N ASP A 66 -2.95 3.23 -9.83
CA ASP A 66 -1.83 2.62 -9.11
C ASP A 66 -1.20 3.56 -8.08
N VAL A 67 -1.14 4.86 -8.39
CA VAL A 67 -0.67 5.88 -7.44
C VAL A 67 -1.51 5.86 -6.16
N TRP A 68 -2.84 5.80 -6.31
CA TRP A 68 -3.77 5.76 -5.18
C TRP A 68 -3.77 4.41 -4.45
N ARG A 69 -3.59 3.30 -5.18
CA ARG A 69 -3.41 1.98 -4.59
C ARG A 69 -2.16 1.91 -3.71
N LEU A 70 -1.02 2.41 -4.21
CA LEU A 70 0.23 2.48 -3.45
C LEU A 70 0.10 3.40 -2.23
N ALA A 71 -0.60 4.53 -2.37
CA ALA A 71 -0.89 5.41 -1.25
C ALA A 71 -1.74 4.73 -0.17
N ALA A 72 -2.76 3.95 -0.57
CA ALA A 72 -3.58 3.15 0.34
C ALA A 72 -2.75 2.09 1.08
N GLU A 73 -1.87 1.39 0.37
CA GLU A 73 -0.98 0.38 0.95
C GLU A 73 0.01 0.99 1.95
N GLN A 74 0.61 2.13 1.62
CA GLN A 74 1.52 2.85 2.52
C GLN A 74 0.79 3.32 3.79
N ALA A 75 -0.43 3.84 3.64
CA ALA A 75 -1.28 4.25 4.77
C ALA A 75 -1.67 3.05 5.65
N TYR A 76 -1.99 1.90 5.04
CA TYR A 76 -2.24 0.65 5.74
C TYR A 76 -1.03 0.19 6.55
N ILE A 77 0.16 0.11 5.95
CA ILE A 77 1.39 -0.33 6.64
C ILE A 77 1.69 0.56 7.85
N THR A 78 1.57 1.88 7.66
CA THR A 78 1.83 2.85 8.73
C THR A 78 0.84 2.68 9.88
N SER A 79 -0.45 2.58 9.55
CA SER A 79 -1.53 2.40 10.53
C SER A 79 -1.44 1.07 11.27
N PHE A 80 -1.09 -0.01 10.55
CA PHE A 80 -0.90 -1.34 11.12
C PHE A 80 0.27 -1.38 12.08
N ARG A 81 1.41 -0.79 11.72
CA ARG A 81 2.57 -0.66 12.62
C ARG A 81 2.20 0.11 13.89
N GLU A 82 1.43 1.18 13.76
CA GLU A 82 1.00 1.98 14.90
C GLU A 82 0.01 1.23 15.81
N ALA A 83 -1.00 0.57 15.23
CA ALA A 83 -1.98 -0.24 15.96
C ALA A 83 -1.32 -1.41 16.68
N ASN A 84 -0.37 -2.07 16.02
CA ASN A 84 0.40 -3.16 16.61
C ASN A 84 1.28 -2.68 17.79
N ARG A 85 1.91 -1.51 17.64
CA ARG A 85 2.67 -0.87 18.74
C ARG A 85 1.79 -0.53 19.94
N LYS A 86 0.54 -0.11 19.69
CA LYS A 86 -0.45 0.25 20.72
C LYS A 86 -1.22 -0.96 21.27
N GLN A 87 -1.02 -2.15 20.69
CA GLN A 87 -1.81 -3.36 20.96
C GLN A 87 -3.33 -3.12 20.87
N ASP A 88 -3.74 -2.27 19.94
CA ASP A 88 -5.15 -1.97 19.71
C ASP A 88 -5.78 -3.04 18.81
N THR A 89 -6.39 -4.04 19.45
CA THR A 89 -6.99 -5.18 18.77
C THR A 89 -8.14 -4.79 17.84
N ASN A 90 -8.90 -3.74 18.17
CA ASN A 90 -10.02 -3.28 17.36
C ASN A 90 -9.54 -2.61 16.06
N SER A 91 -8.52 -1.76 16.18
CA SER A 91 -7.85 -1.18 15.01
C SER A 91 -7.19 -2.26 14.15
N LEU A 92 -6.62 -3.31 14.74
CA LEU A 92 -6.02 -4.42 13.97
C LEU A 92 -7.05 -5.24 13.17
N GLU A 93 -8.21 -5.53 13.77
CA GLU A 93 -9.31 -6.24 13.09
C GLU A 93 -9.83 -5.43 11.89
N THR A 94 -10.12 -4.15 12.09
CA THR A 94 -10.59 -3.27 11.00
C THR A 94 -9.56 -3.06 9.90
N LEU A 95 -8.27 -3.10 10.22
CA LEU A 95 -7.20 -3.06 9.23
C LEU A 95 -7.13 -4.37 8.42
N GLN A 96 -7.41 -5.52 9.04
CA GLN A 96 -7.43 -6.80 8.32
C GLN A 96 -8.50 -6.82 7.22
N ASP A 97 -9.67 -6.25 7.49
CA ASP A 97 -10.73 -6.08 6.47
C ASP A 97 -10.24 -5.20 5.30
N LEU A 98 -9.56 -4.10 5.61
CA LEU A 98 -8.97 -3.22 4.59
C LEU A 98 -7.91 -3.91 3.74
N ARG A 99 -7.16 -4.87 4.32
CA ARG A 99 -6.19 -5.65 3.57
C ARG A 99 -6.88 -6.55 2.54
N ALA A 100 -8.00 -7.17 2.90
CA ALA A 100 -8.78 -7.97 1.96
C ALA A 100 -9.36 -7.13 0.82
N GLU A 101 -9.83 -5.90 1.10
CA GLU A 101 -10.27 -4.95 0.07
C GLU A 101 -9.12 -4.59 -0.90
N LEU A 102 -7.91 -4.32 -0.40
CA LEU A 102 -6.73 -4.05 -1.22
C LEU A 102 -6.28 -5.23 -2.07
N ASP A 103 -6.26 -6.44 -1.49
CA ASP A 103 -5.87 -7.65 -2.22
C ASP A 103 -6.89 -7.97 -3.32
N THR A 104 -8.18 -7.67 -3.11
CA THR A 104 -9.23 -7.80 -4.12
C THR A 104 -9.02 -6.83 -5.28
N LEU A 105 -8.71 -5.56 -4.98
CA LEU A 105 -8.38 -4.57 -6.01
C LEU A 105 -7.18 -5.00 -6.85
N ASN A 106 -6.16 -5.57 -6.21
CA ASN A 106 -4.96 -6.05 -6.89
C ASN A 106 -5.24 -7.27 -7.79
N LYS A 107 -6.12 -8.18 -7.36
CA LYS A 107 -6.57 -9.31 -8.20
C LYS A 107 -7.32 -8.82 -9.43
N PHE A 108 -8.24 -7.86 -9.27
CA PHE A 108 -8.99 -7.30 -10.39
C PHE A 108 -8.05 -6.70 -11.45
N ARG A 109 -7.00 -6.00 -11.03
CA ARG A 109 -5.95 -5.52 -11.94
C ARG A 109 -5.24 -6.66 -12.68
N GLN A 110 -4.86 -7.72 -11.96
CA GLN A 110 -4.17 -8.86 -12.56
C GLN A 110 -5.06 -9.57 -13.59
N GLU A 111 -6.34 -9.70 -13.31
CA GLU A 111 -7.33 -10.28 -14.24
C GLU A 111 -7.53 -9.39 -15.48
N ASP A 112 -7.69 -8.08 -15.31
CA ASP A 112 -7.86 -7.14 -16.42
C ASP A 112 -6.62 -7.13 -17.36
N MET A 113 -5.42 -7.17 -16.78
CA MET A 113 -4.18 -7.30 -17.57
C MET A 113 -4.05 -8.68 -18.22
N ALA A 114 -4.49 -9.76 -17.57
CA ALA A 114 -4.42 -11.11 -18.13
C ALA A 114 -5.35 -11.30 -19.34
N ILE A 115 -6.54 -10.68 -19.34
CA ILE A 115 -7.47 -10.70 -20.48
C ILE A 115 -6.84 -10.06 -21.72
N LEU A 116 -6.09 -8.95 -21.54
CA LEU A 116 -5.39 -8.29 -22.63
C LEU A 116 -4.24 -9.13 -23.21
N VAL A 117 -3.63 -10.01 -22.42
CA VAL A 117 -2.53 -10.88 -22.86
C VAL A 117 -3.04 -12.18 -23.48
N ASP A 118 -4.18 -12.71 -23.02
CA ASP A 118 -4.80 -13.92 -23.58
C ASP A 118 -5.35 -13.68 -25.00
N ASP A 119 -5.91 -12.50 -25.28
CA ASP A 119 -6.38 -12.11 -26.63
C ASP A 119 -5.22 -11.98 -27.65
N GLU A 120 -4.04 -11.54 -27.20
CA GLU A 120 -2.82 -11.45 -28.03
C GLU A 120 -2.07 -12.80 -28.17
N THR A 121 -2.32 -13.78 -27.30
CA THR A 121 -1.65 -15.10 -27.32
C THR A 121 -2.47 -16.18 -28.02
N SER A 122 -3.77 -15.98 -28.23
CA SER A 122 -4.66 -16.93 -28.93
C SER A 122 -4.43 -17.03 -30.46
N ASN A 123 -3.48 -16.27 -31.02
CA ASN A 123 -3.10 -16.30 -32.44
C ASN A 123 -1.62 -16.65 -32.69
N SER A 124 -0.97 -17.36 -31.76
CA SER A 124 0.32 -18.02 -32.03
C SER A 124 0.18 -19.54 -32.03
N ASP A 125 -0.55 -20.04 -33.02
CA ASP A 125 -0.37 -21.40 -33.54
C ASP A 125 0.99 -21.48 -34.25
N MET A 126 2.03 -21.88 -33.51
CA MET A 126 3.24 -22.49 -34.07
C MET A 126 3.84 -23.46 -33.05
N SER A 127 3.35 -24.70 -33.11
CA SER A 127 4.14 -25.93 -33.22
C SER A 127 5.66 -25.80 -33.00
N GLY A 128 6.21 -26.48 -31.99
CA GLY A 128 7.65 -26.70 -31.90
C GLY A 128 8.12 -27.49 -30.68
N GLU A 129 7.91 -28.81 -30.73
CA GLU A 129 8.68 -29.93 -30.15
C GLU A 129 9.14 -29.90 -28.67
N GLU A 130 8.73 -30.98 -28.00
CA GLU A 130 9.16 -31.47 -26.69
C GLU A 130 10.59 -32.05 -26.71
N ASP A 131 11.11 -32.24 -25.50
CA ASP A 131 12.20 -33.13 -25.06
C ASP A 131 13.64 -32.63 -25.21
N GLU A 132 14.27 -32.21 -24.11
CA GLU A 132 14.92 -33.03 -23.06
C GLU A 132 16.36 -33.34 -23.48
N ASP A 133 17.27 -32.41 -23.16
CA ASP A 133 18.69 -32.73 -23.02
C ASP A 133 19.06 -32.62 -21.54
N GLU A 134 19.25 -33.81 -20.97
CA GLU A 134 19.88 -34.08 -19.68
C GLU A 134 21.35 -33.58 -19.66
N ASP A 135 21.81 -33.35 -18.43
CA ASP A 135 23.11 -33.79 -17.90
C ASP A 135 24.10 -32.75 -17.34
N GLU A 136 24.45 -33.10 -16.09
CA GLU A 136 25.76 -33.10 -15.45
C GLU A 136 26.34 -31.80 -14.83
N ASP A 137 26.05 -31.72 -13.53
CA ASP A 137 27.00 -31.93 -12.44
C ASP A 137 28.02 -30.87 -12.01
N GLU A 138 28.06 -30.77 -10.67
CA GLU A 138 29.16 -30.48 -9.76
C GLU A 138 30.16 -29.37 -10.13
N ASP A 139 30.22 -28.33 -9.29
CA ASP A 139 31.34 -28.31 -8.35
C ASP A 139 31.17 -27.39 -7.14
N LYS A 140 31.75 -27.90 -6.05
CA LYS A 140 31.90 -27.33 -4.72
C LYS A 140 32.74 -26.05 -4.76
N ASP A 141 32.45 -25.08 -3.90
CA ASP A 141 33.52 -24.55 -3.03
C ASP A 141 32.99 -23.87 -1.77
N GLU A 142 33.58 -24.26 -0.65
CA GLU A 142 33.36 -23.75 0.69
C GLU A 142 34.24 -22.51 0.89
N GLY A 143 33.63 -21.34 1.05
CA GLY A 143 34.34 -20.08 1.31
C GLY A 143 34.03 -19.52 2.69
N ALA A 144 34.55 -20.14 3.75
CA ALA A 144 34.62 -19.55 5.07
C ALA A 144 35.57 -18.34 5.07
N ALA A 145 35.08 -17.17 5.47
CA ALA A 145 35.92 -16.07 5.95
C ALA A 145 35.15 -15.26 7.00
N GLU A 146 35.30 -15.65 8.26
CA GLU A 146 35.33 -14.71 9.38
C GLU A 146 36.38 -13.64 9.09
N LEU A 147 36.05 -12.36 9.21
CA LEU A 147 37.01 -11.36 9.66
C LEU A 147 36.36 -10.31 10.57
N GLU A 148 37.09 -10.16 11.66
CA GLU A 148 36.94 -9.41 12.89
C GLU A 148 36.97 -7.88 12.75
N ASP A 149 36.39 -7.25 13.78
CA ASP A 149 36.94 -6.14 14.58
C ASP A 149 37.12 -4.75 13.96
N GLY A 150 36.80 -3.73 14.77
CA GLY A 150 36.89 -2.34 14.31
C GLY A 150 36.39 -1.24 15.24
N ALA A 151 36.74 -1.32 16.53
CA ALA A 151 37.01 -0.17 17.41
C ALA A 151 35.88 0.83 17.77
N SER A 152 35.48 0.75 19.05
CA SER A 152 35.14 1.92 19.86
C SER A 152 36.40 2.79 20.06
N LEU A 153 36.34 4.11 19.87
CA LEU A 153 37.05 5.06 20.74
C LEU A 153 36.57 6.51 20.55
N ALA A 154 36.62 7.25 21.65
CA ALA A 154 36.00 8.52 21.91
C ALA A 154 36.97 9.73 21.84
N VAL A 155 36.42 10.92 22.16
CA VAL A 155 37.10 12.17 22.61
C VAL A 155 37.77 12.95 21.46
N ALA A 156 37.60 14.28 21.28
CA ALA A 156 37.71 15.43 22.17
C ALA A 156 36.77 16.58 21.70
N LYS A 157 36.10 17.36 22.56
CA LYS A 157 36.58 18.44 23.45
C LYS A 157 37.04 19.71 22.73
N ASP A 158 36.67 20.81 23.38
CA ASP A 158 37.17 22.20 23.28
C ASP A 158 36.45 23.12 22.30
N GLU A 159 36.14 24.39 22.60
CA GLU A 159 36.18 25.28 23.77
C GLU A 159 35.29 26.48 23.36
N ASP A 160 34.36 26.93 24.20
CA ASP A 160 34.43 28.23 24.88
C ASP A 160 34.87 29.42 23.99
N GLU A 161 33.92 30.26 23.55
CA GLU A 161 34.13 31.71 23.41
C GLU A 161 32.84 32.48 23.73
N LEU A 162 32.78 32.91 25.00
CA LEU A 162 32.55 34.28 25.45
C LEU A 162 32.05 35.36 24.45
N ALA A 163 31.07 36.10 24.96
CA ALA A 163 30.89 37.56 24.86
C ALA A 163 30.21 38.17 23.62
N SER A 164 29.02 38.74 23.85
CA SER A 164 28.72 40.20 23.70
C SER A 164 27.23 40.38 24.01
N ARG A 165 26.89 40.90 25.19
CA ARG A 165 26.63 42.31 25.53
C ARG A 165 25.38 42.90 24.89
#